data_AF-A0A7W2MLP8-F1
#
_entry.id   AF-A0A7W2MLP8-F1
#
_cell.length_a   1.000
_cell.length_b   1.000
_cell.length_c   1.000
_cell.angle_alpha   90.00
_cell.angle_beta   90.00
_cell.angle_gamma   90.00
#
_symmetry.space_group_name_H-M   'P 1'
#
loop_
_entity.id
_entity.type
_entity.pdbx_description
1 polymer ?
#
loop_
_entity_poly.entity_id
_entity_poly.type
_entity_poly.pdbx_seq_one_letter_code
_entity_poly.pdbx_strand_id
1 'polypeptide(L)'
;MSGKGMLGFAVLVLILAALSYGAYFGLFLDLPLSDDPNSWGQLGSFMGGVLGPFFSLISIALLIKSLTLQNKANVNMFNELERNKKGDVVRRFDSKFFNLIDSQKVSFANFSLDFTFDEGGIETFKSSKAISSLEDVLSSLDGLDNAKNYKGELIKRLDDDDDIFSLVRVFYVIVKLICDAFPDDDEEHSKLRKEYIVTLVNFTDYSMVRLMLITMRYGNYASSRYLNGNKDFKEVMKDLKLQDYYDSI
;
A
#
# COMPACT_ATOMS: atom_id res chain seq x y z
N MET A 1 13.11 20.22 -34.23
CA MET A 1 12.35 21.16 -35.10
C MET A 1 10.94 21.27 -34.55
N SER A 2 10.53 22.47 -34.11
CA SER A 2 9.15 22.72 -33.67
C SER A 2 8.17 22.40 -34.80
N GLY A 3 7.02 21.78 -34.51
CA GLY A 3 6.05 21.34 -35.53
C GLY A 3 5.63 22.44 -36.51
N LYS A 4 5.71 23.71 -36.10
CA LYS A 4 5.45 24.88 -36.95
C LYS A 4 6.51 25.10 -38.05
N GLY A 5 7.78 24.79 -37.77
CA GLY A 5 8.87 24.93 -38.74
C GLY A 5 8.85 23.87 -39.84
N MET A 6 8.38 22.65 -39.52
CA MET A 6 8.25 21.57 -40.49
C MET A 6 7.10 21.82 -41.48
N LEU A 7 6.01 22.41 -40.99
CA LEU A 7 4.84 22.78 -41.79
C LEU A 7 5.16 23.94 -42.75
N GLY A 8 5.88 24.96 -42.28
CA GLY A 8 6.36 26.06 -43.12
C GLY A 8 7.29 25.59 -44.25
N PHE A 9 8.21 24.66 -43.95
CA PHE A 9 9.08 24.06 -44.95
C PHE A 9 8.32 23.25 -46.01
N ALA A 10 7.33 22.44 -45.60
CA ALA A 10 6.51 21.67 -46.53
C ALA A 10 5.72 22.57 -47.51
N VAL A 11 5.15 23.67 -47.01
CA VAL A 11 4.42 24.64 -47.85
C VAL A 11 5.37 25.33 -48.84
N LEU A 12 6.57 25.72 -48.41
CA LEU A 12 7.57 26.32 -49.28
C LEU A 12 7.96 25.37 -50.43
N VAL A 13 8.19 24.08 -50.12
CA VAL A 13 8.54 23.07 -51.13
C VAL A 13 7.41 22.87 -52.14
N LEU A 14 6.15 22.83 -51.68
CA LEU A 14 4.99 22.71 -52.56
C LEU A 14 4.83 23.91 -53.51
N ILE A 15 5.04 25.13 -53.00
CA ILE A 15 5.00 26.36 -53.81
C ILE A 15 6.12 26.34 -54.86
N LEU A 16 7.35 25.98 -54.45
CA LEU A 16 8.48 25.90 -55.37
C LEU A 16 8.28 24.84 -56.45
N ALA A 17 7.71 23.68 -56.11
CA ALA A 17 7.38 22.63 -57.08
C ALA A 17 6.31 23.11 -58.09
N ALA A 18 5.25 23.77 -57.61
CA ALA A 18 4.21 24.34 -58.47
C ALA A 18 4.75 25.44 -59.40
N LEU A 19 5.61 26.32 -58.88
CA LEU A 19 6.27 27.37 -59.67
C LEU A 19 7.25 26.78 -60.68
N SER A 20 8.03 25.77 -60.31
CA SER A 20 8.96 25.09 -61.22
C SER A 20 8.22 24.39 -62.35
N TYR A 21 7.09 23.74 -62.06
CA TYR A 21 6.23 23.13 -63.07
C TYR A 21 5.61 24.20 -63.99
N GLY A 22 5.05 25.27 -63.41
CA GLY A 22 4.51 26.38 -64.19
C GLY A 22 5.54 27.06 -65.10
N ALA A 23 6.76 27.27 -64.59
CA ALA A 23 7.86 27.85 -65.37
C ALA A 23 8.34 26.93 -66.49
N TYR A 24 8.43 25.62 -66.25
CA TYR A 24 8.86 24.66 -67.28
C TYR A 24 7.85 24.54 -68.43
N PHE A 25 6.56 24.44 -68.11
CA PHE A 25 5.51 24.32 -69.13
C PHE A 25 5.22 25.67 -69.84
N GLY A 26 5.35 26.79 -69.14
CA GLY A 26 5.11 28.12 -69.70
C GLY A 26 6.29 28.73 -70.47
N LEU A 27 7.53 28.58 -70.00
CA LEU A 27 8.71 29.23 -70.61
C LEU A 27 9.48 28.34 -71.58
N PHE A 28 9.52 27.02 -71.35
CA PHE A 28 10.33 26.10 -72.16
C PHE A 28 9.53 25.34 -73.23
N LEU A 29 8.23 25.15 -73.02
CA LEU A 29 7.36 24.39 -73.93
C LEU A 29 6.38 25.28 -74.73
N ASP A 30 6.35 26.59 -74.46
CA ASP A 30 5.54 27.61 -75.15
C ASP A 30 4.04 27.23 -75.28
N LEU A 31 3.54 26.45 -74.32
CA LEU A 31 2.16 26.02 -74.28
C LEU A 31 1.30 27.15 -73.71
N PRO A 32 0.27 27.64 -74.43
CA PRO A 32 -0.63 28.63 -73.88
C PRO A 32 -1.36 28.03 -72.67
N LEU A 33 -1.49 28.82 -71.59
CA LEU A 33 -2.43 28.46 -70.51
C LEU A 33 -3.81 28.33 -71.15
N SER A 34 -4.50 27.21 -70.90
CA SER A 34 -5.82 27.01 -71.48
C SER A 34 -6.78 28.07 -70.93
N ASP A 35 -7.33 28.90 -71.81
CA ASP A 35 -8.39 29.87 -71.48
C ASP A 35 -9.75 29.20 -71.24
N ASP A 36 -9.86 27.90 -71.55
CA ASP A 36 -11.07 27.10 -71.33
C ASP A 36 -11.08 26.51 -69.91
N PRO A 37 -12.01 26.95 -69.03
CA PRO A 37 -12.17 26.40 -67.69
C PRO A 37 -12.41 24.89 -67.66
N ASN A 38 -12.92 24.31 -68.75
CA ASN A 38 -13.19 22.87 -68.84
C ASN A 38 -11.90 22.02 -68.84
N SER A 39 -10.83 22.51 -69.47
CA SER A 39 -9.51 21.84 -69.46
C SER A 39 -8.92 21.76 -68.06
N TRP A 40 -9.07 22.82 -67.27
CA TRP A 40 -8.68 22.85 -65.86
C TRP A 40 -9.56 21.94 -65.00
N GLY A 41 -10.86 21.87 -65.30
CA GLY A 41 -11.79 20.91 -64.68
C GLY A 41 -11.38 19.46 -64.93
N GLN A 42 -10.93 19.12 -66.14
CA GLN A 42 -10.45 17.78 -66.51
C GLN A 42 -9.11 17.43 -65.83
N LEU A 43 -8.16 18.36 -65.78
CA LEU A 43 -6.91 18.16 -65.04
C LEU A 43 -7.17 17.94 -63.54
N GLY A 44 -8.03 18.77 -62.95
CA GLY A 44 -8.46 18.62 -61.56
C GLY A 44 -9.17 17.28 -61.31
N SER A 45 -9.97 16.82 -62.27
CA SER A 45 -10.66 15.52 -62.19
C SER A 45 -9.68 14.35 -62.30
N PHE A 46 -8.67 14.42 -63.17
CA PHE A 46 -7.62 13.41 -63.28
C PHE A 46 -6.76 13.34 -62.01
N MET A 47 -6.27 14.50 -61.55
CA MET A 47 -5.50 14.60 -60.32
C MET A 47 -6.30 14.14 -59.11
N GLY A 48 -7.58 14.53 -59.00
CA GLY A 48 -8.48 14.07 -57.94
C GLY A 48 -8.79 12.57 -58.02
N GLY A 49 -8.96 12.03 -59.23
CA GLY A 49 -9.22 10.61 -59.46
C GLY A 49 -8.05 9.70 -59.15
N VAL A 50 -6.80 10.17 -59.33
CA VAL A 50 -5.58 9.41 -59.00
C VAL A 50 -5.15 9.63 -57.54
N LEU A 51 -5.16 10.89 -57.07
CA LEU A 51 -4.72 11.22 -55.71
C LEU A 51 -5.74 10.83 -54.64
N GLY A 52 -7.04 10.87 -54.94
CA GLY A 52 -8.10 10.50 -54.00
C GLY A 52 -7.92 9.09 -53.42
N PRO A 53 -7.80 8.04 -54.26
CA PRO A 53 -7.51 6.68 -53.81
C PRO A 53 -6.20 6.59 -53.03
N PHE A 54 -5.14 7.27 -53.46
CA PHE A 54 -3.84 7.26 -52.78
C PHE A 54 -3.93 7.87 -51.36
N PHE A 55 -4.56 9.03 -51.22
CA PHE A 55 -4.78 9.66 -49.91
C PHE A 55 -5.75 8.85 -49.04
N SER A 56 -6.75 8.19 -49.63
CA SER A 56 -7.65 7.31 -48.88
C SER A 56 -6.91 6.12 -48.27
N LEU A 57 -5.97 5.51 -49.01
CA LEU A 57 -5.14 4.41 -48.51
C LEU A 57 -4.22 4.87 -47.36
N ILE A 58 -3.56 6.02 -47.52
CA ILE A 58 -2.74 6.62 -46.46
C ILE A 58 -3.59 6.92 -45.23
N SER A 59 -4.79 7.47 -45.43
CA SER A 59 -5.71 7.80 -44.33
C SER A 59 -6.11 6.55 -43.55
N ILE A 60 -6.44 5.46 -44.24
CA ILE A 60 -6.75 4.16 -43.61
C ILE A 60 -5.53 3.63 -42.86
N ALA A 61 -4.33 3.66 -43.45
CA ALA A 61 -3.11 3.21 -42.81
C ALA A 61 -2.78 4.01 -41.53
N LEU A 62 -2.94 5.33 -41.58
CA LEU A 62 -2.76 6.22 -40.43
C LEU A 62 -3.83 5.96 -39.36
N LEU A 63 -5.07 5.70 -39.75
CA LEU A 63 -6.15 5.38 -38.83
C LEU A 63 -5.91 4.05 -38.12
N ILE A 64 -5.49 3.01 -38.85
CA ILE A 64 -5.09 1.72 -38.28
C ILE A 64 -3.94 1.90 -37.28
N LYS A 65 -2.90 2.68 -37.65
CA LYS A 65 -1.78 2.97 -36.76
C LYS A 65 -2.21 3.73 -35.50
N SER A 66 -3.08 4.73 -35.67
CA SER A 66 -3.65 5.50 -34.56
C SER A 66 -4.44 4.60 -33.61
N LEU A 67 -5.32 3.75 -34.15
CA LEU A 67 -6.11 2.79 -33.36
C LEU A 67 -5.21 1.81 -32.60
N THR A 68 -4.15 1.33 -33.25
CA THR A 68 -3.17 0.43 -32.61
C THR A 68 -2.45 1.12 -31.44
N LEU A 69 -2.02 2.37 -31.62
CA LEU A 69 -1.38 3.15 -30.56
C LEU A 69 -2.34 3.43 -29.39
N GLN A 70 -3.60 3.77 -29.69
CA GLN A 70 -4.63 3.99 -28.68
C GLN A 70 -4.91 2.72 -27.89
N ASN A 71 -5.06 1.57 -28.56
CA ASN A 71 -5.24 0.28 -27.89
C ASN A 71 -4.06 -0.05 -26.97
N LYS A 72 -2.82 0.17 -27.44
CA LYS A 72 -1.63 -0.04 -26.61
C LYS A 72 -1.59 0.89 -25.39
N ALA A 73 -1.95 2.17 -25.57
CA ALA A 73 -2.03 3.13 -24.47
C ALA A 73 -3.09 2.71 -23.43
N ASN A 74 -4.26 2.24 -23.87
CA ASN A 74 -5.32 1.76 -22.99
C ASN A 74 -4.88 0.55 -22.16
N VAL A 75 -4.22 -0.44 -22.78
CA VAL A 75 -3.68 -1.61 -22.08
C VAL A 75 -2.64 -1.19 -21.04
N ASN A 76 -1.71 -0.30 -21.41
CA ASN A 76 -0.70 0.19 -20.47
C ASN A 76 -1.34 0.94 -19.30
N MET A 77 -2.31 1.81 -19.57
CA MET A 77 -3.04 2.56 -18.54
C MET A 77 -3.79 1.62 -17.59
N PHE A 78 -4.41 0.56 -18.11
CA PHE A 78 -5.06 -0.46 -17.28
C PHE A 78 -4.05 -1.16 -16.34
N ASN A 79 -2.89 -1.56 -16.86
CA ASN A 79 -1.84 -2.20 -16.07
C ASN A 79 -1.27 -1.26 -14.99
N GLU A 80 -1.10 0.03 -15.30
CA GLU A 80 -0.68 1.05 -14.34
C GLU A 80 -1.72 1.29 -13.25
N LEU A 81 -3.01 1.32 -13.61
CA LEU A 81 -4.11 1.43 -12.64
C LEU A 81 -4.13 0.24 -11.67
N GLU A 82 -3.90 -0.98 -12.17
CA GLU A 82 -3.85 -2.17 -11.33
C GLU A 82 -2.68 -2.13 -10.35
N ARG A 83 -1.49 -1.71 -10.80
CA ARG A 83 -0.32 -1.50 -9.93
C ARG A 83 -0.57 -0.42 -8.89
N ASN A 84 -1.18 0.70 -9.28
CA ASN A 84 -1.55 1.78 -8.36
C ASN A 84 -2.55 1.31 -7.30
N LYS A 85 -3.57 0.52 -7.68
CA LYS A 85 -4.53 -0.04 -6.72
C LYS A 85 -3.84 -0.89 -5.66
N LYS A 86 -2.89 -1.75 -6.05
CA LYS A 86 -2.10 -2.54 -5.09
C LYS A 86 -1.31 -1.65 -4.14
N GLY A 87 -0.63 -0.63 -4.66
CA GLY A 87 0.11 0.34 -3.84
C GLY A 87 -0.78 1.16 -2.91
N ASP A 88 -1.99 1.52 -3.35
CA ASP A 88 -2.96 2.26 -2.55
C ASP A 88 -3.48 1.46 -1.36
N VAL A 89 -3.65 0.14 -1.49
CA VAL A 89 -4.03 -0.73 -0.36
C VAL A 89 -2.97 -0.69 0.73
N VAL A 90 -1.70 -0.86 0.36
CA VAL A 90 -0.57 -0.81 1.30
C VAL A 90 -0.49 0.58 1.96
N ARG A 91 -0.56 1.66 1.17
CA ARG A 91 -0.49 3.03 1.71
C ARG A 91 -1.63 3.36 2.68
N ARG A 92 -2.86 2.89 2.39
CA ARG A 92 -4.01 3.05 3.28
C ARG A 92 -3.83 2.23 4.55
N PHE A 93 -3.29 1.03 4.42
CA PHE A 93 -2.94 0.19 5.55
C PHE A 93 -1.89 0.86 6.44
N ASP A 94 -0.79 1.38 5.89
CA ASP A 94 0.25 2.12 6.62
C ASP A 94 -0.34 3.23 7.48
N SER A 95 -1.16 4.08 6.84
CA SER A 95 -1.80 5.21 7.53
C SER A 95 -2.66 4.73 8.71
N LYS A 96 -3.43 3.66 8.52
CA LYS A 96 -4.25 3.07 9.58
C LYS A 96 -3.39 2.42 10.67
N PHE A 97 -2.33 1.71 10.28
CA PHE A 97 -1.43 1.00 11.17
C PHE A 97 -0.73 1.95 12.14
N PHE A 98 -0.13 3.04 11.64
CA PHE A 98 0.52 4.02 12.52
C PHE A 98 -0.47 4.75 13.42
N ASN A 99 -1.67 5.07 12.93
CA ASN A 99 -2.72 5.63 13.79
C ASN A 99 -3.13 4.67 14.92
N LEU A 100 -3.15 3.36 14.68
CA LEU A 100 -3.44 2.37 15.71
C LEU A 100 -2.30 2.23 16.71
N ILE A 101 -1.04 2.30 16.28
CA ILE A 101 0.12 2.37 17.18
C ILE A 101 0.02 3.60 18.08
N ASP A 102 -0.34 4.76 17.54
CA ASP A 102 -0.46 5.96 18.37
C ASP A 102 -1.64 5.87 19.35
N SER A 103 -2.77 5.30 18.92
CA SER A 103 -3.89 4.98 19.82
C SER A 103 -3.45 4.02 20.94
N GLN A 104 -2.64 3.01 20.63
CA GLN A 104 -2.11 2.06 21.60
C GLN A 104 -1.20 2.75 22.64
N LYS A 105 -0.31 3.65 22.19
CA LYS A 105 0.54 4.44 23.10
C LYS A 105 -0.28 5.29 24.05
N VAL A 106 -1.37 5.90 23.57
CA VAL A 106 -2.29 6.66 24.41
C VAL A 106 -3.01 5.75 25.42
N SER A 107 -3.49 4.58 25.00
CA SER A 107 -4.06 3.59 25.92
C SER A 107 -3.07 3.15 26.99
N PHE A 108 -1.81 2.91 26.63
CA PHE A 108 -0.76 2.54 27.57
C PHE A 108 -0.40 3.68 28.55
N ALA A 109 -0.40 4.93 28.09
CA ALA A 109 -0.14 6.10 28.94
C ALA A 109 -1.22 6.29 30.01
N ASN A 110 -2.46 5.86 29.72
CA ASN A 110 -3.59 5.93 30.65
C ASN A 110 -3.79 4.67 31.48
N PHE A 111 -3.07 3.58 31.18
CA PHE A 111 -3.19 2.32 31.88
C PHE A 111 -2.78 2.45 33.36
N SER A 112 -3.58 1.88 34.24
CA SER A 112 -3.31 1.78 35.67
C SER A 112 -3.72 0.43 36.22
N LEU A 113 -3.15 0.08 37.37
CA LEU A 113 -3.60 -1.07 38.16
C LEU A 113 -3.65 -0.68 39.63
N ASP A 114 -4.71 -1.14 40.28
CA ASP A 114 -4.96 -0.94 41.70
C ASP A 114 -4.52 -2.18 42.49
N PHE A 115 -3.66 -1.96 43.50
CA PHE A 115 -3.17 -3.00 44.38
C PHE A 115 -3.71 -2.76 45.78
N THR A 116 -4.35 -3.79 46.35
CA THR A 116 -4.81 -3.79 47.74
C THR A 116 -3.73 -4.34 48.65
N PHE A 117 -3.34 -3.57 49.66
CA PHE A 117 -2.35 -3.96 50.67
C PHE A 117 -3.02 -4.35 51.99
N ASP A 118 -2.29 -5.07 52.84
CA ASP A 118 -2.80 -5.65 54.10
C ASP A 118 -3.38 -4.62 55.09
N GLU A 119 -3.01 -3.34 54.97
CA GLU A 119 -3.56 -2.24 55.77
C GLU A 119 -4.91 -1.69 55.24
N GLY A 120 -5.47 -2.28 54.18
CA GLY A 120 -6.73 -1.86 53.56
C GLY A 120 -6.61 -0.65 52.63
N GLY A 121 -5.40 -0.15 52.40
CA GLY A 121 -5.11 0.89 51.41
C GLY A 121 -5.10 0.33 49.99
N ILE A 122 -5.62 1.11 49.05
CA ILE A 122 -5.50 0.87 47.61
C ILE A 122 -4.43 1.82 47.07
N GLU A 123 -3.40 1.28 46.43
CA GLU A 123 -2.40 2.08 45.70
C GLU A 123 -2.54 1.84 44.21
N THR A 124 -2.68 2.93 43.45
CA THR A 124 -2.78 2.92 41.99
C THR A 124 -1.40 3.16 41.36
N PHE A 125 -0.90 2.19 40.61
CA PHE A 125 0.29 2.37 39.78
C PHE A 125 -0.10 2.60 38.33
N LYS A 126 0.74 3.32 37.56
CA LYS A 126 0.48 3.66 36.15
C LYS A 126 1.51 3.07 35.19
N SER A 127 1.07 2.80 33.96
CA SER A 127 1.89 2.40 32.80
C SER A 127 2.98 1.38 33.16
N SER A 128 4.25 1.68 32.88
CA SER A 128 5.38 0.78 33.15
C SER A 128 5.49 0.38 34.63
N LYS A 129 5.18 1.29 35.56
CA LYS A 129 5.28 1.00 36.99
C LYS A 129 4.20 0.01 37.44
N ALA A 130 2.99 0.11 36.89
CA ALA A 130 1.92 -0.86 37.14
C ALA A 130 2.34 -2.28 36.73
N ILE A 131 2.97 -2.39 35.55
CA ILE A 131 3.41 -3.68 35.02
C ILE A 131 4.59 -4.23 35.82
N SER A 132 5.55 -3.38 36.21
CA SER A 132 6.65 -3.80 37.08
C SER A 132 6.15 -4.27 38.45
N SER A 133 5.20 -3.56 39.07
CA SER A 133 4.59 -4.02 40.34
C SER A 133 3.85 -5.35 40.17
N LEU A 134 3.13 -5.53 39.05
CA LEU A 134 2.50 -6.81 38.72
C LEU A 134 3.55 -7.94 38.60
N GLU A 135 4.65 -7.71 37.89
CA GLU A 135 5.76 -8.67 37.74
C GLU A 135 6.38 -9.05 39.09
N ASP A 136 6.61 -8.07 39.98
CA ASP A 136 7.15 -8.30 41.32
C ASP A 136 6.21 -9.21 42.15
N VAL A 137 4.90 -8.94 42.10
CA VAL A 137 3.90 -9.77 42.80
C VAL A 137 3.81 -11.16 42.19
N LEU A 138 3.83 -11.29 40.85
CA LEU A 138 3.84 -12.59 40.20
C LEU A 138 5.08 -13.41 40.56
N SER A 139 6.25 -12.77 40.63
CA SER A 139 7.52 -13.42 40.99
C SER A 139 7.51 -13.90 42.45
N SER A 140 6.80 -13.21 43.35
CA SER A 140 6.65 -13.65 44.74
C SER A 140 5.90 -14.99 44.89
N LEU A 141 5.15 -15.41 43.87
CA LEU A 141 4.43 -16.68 43.83
C LEU A 141 5.30 -17.83 43.28
N ASP A 142 6.52 -17.53 42.82
CA ASP A 142 7.43 -18.54 42.30
C ASP A 142 7.84 -19.52 43.39
N GLY A 143 7.92 -20.80 43.03
CA GLY A 143 8.24 -21.89 43.95
C GLY A 143 7.05 -22.41 44.77
N LEU A 144 5.87 -21.81 44.66
CA LEU A 144 4.64 -22.38 45.24
C LEU A 144 4.10 -23.54 44.40
N ASP A 145 3.56 -24.56 45.05
CA ASP A 145 2.77 -25.59 44.38
C ASP A 145 1.57 -24.93 43.68
N ASN A 146 1.32 -25.26 42.42
CA ASN A 146 0.30 -24.64 41.57
C ASN A 146 0.48 -23.13 41.32
N ALA A 147 1.71 -22.59 41.40
CA ALA A 147 2.01 -21.18 41.12
C ALA A 147 1.32 -20.64 39.85
N LYS A 148 1.30 -21.43 38.75
CA LYS A 148 0.63 -21.04 37.49
C LYS A 148 -0.85 -20.69 37.68
N ASN A 149 -1.59 -21.47 38.47
CA ASN A 149 -3.01 -21.22 38.70
C ASN A 149 -3.20 -19.96 39.56
N TYR A 150 -2.38 -19.78 40.60
CA TYR A 150 -2.41 -18.58 41.43
C TYR A 150 -2.08 -17.31 40.63
N LYS A 151 -1.07 -17.35 39.76
CA LYS A 151 -0.73 -16.25 38.85
C LYS A 151 -1.91 -15.90 37.92
N GLY A 152 -2.60 -16.91 37.37
CA GLY A 152 -3.78 -16.69 36.54
C GLY A 152 -4.95 -16.05 37.30
N GLU A 153 -5.26 -16.53 38.50
CA GLU A 153 -6.31 -15.96 39.36
C GLU A 153 -5.95 -14.53 39.82
N LEU A 154 -4.68 -14.26 40.10
CA LEU A 154 -4.22 -12.91 40.44
C LEU A 154 -4.43 -11.93 39.30
N ILE A 155 -4.03 -12.30 38.07
CA ILE A 155 -4.25 -11.47 36.88
C ILE A 155 -5.75 -11.19 36.71
N LYS A 156 -6.58 -12.21 36.86
CA LYS A 156 -8.04 -12.06 36.77
C LYS A 156 -8.60 -11.14 37.85
N ARG A 157 -8.05 -11.16 39.07
CA ARG A 157 -8.47 -10.28 40.16
C ARG A 157 -8.04 -8.82 39.94
N LEU A 158 -6.84 -8.62 39.38
CA LEU A 158 -6.31 -7.28 39.09
C LEU A 158 -6.96 -6.64 37.85
N ASP A 159 -7.61 -7.44 37.01
CA ASP A 159 -8.31 -7.01 35.80
C ASP A 159 -9.83 -6.86 35.99
N ASP A 160 -10.29 -6.54 37.21
CA ASP A 160 -11.73 -6.39 37.50
C ASP A 160 -12.37 -5.25 36.67
N ASP A 161 -11.60 -4.19 36.40
CA ASP A 161 -11.98 -3.04 35.57
C ASP A 161 -11.62 -3.19 34.08
N ASP A 162 -11.26 -4.40 33.62
CA ASP A 162 -10.85 -4.71 32.23
C ASP A 162 -9.63 -3.91 31.71
N ASP A 163 -8.82 -3.30 32.58
CA ASP A 163 -7.66 -2.49 32.19
C ASP A 163 -6.58 -3.31 31.47
N ILE A 164 -6.25 -4.50 31.97
CA ILE A 164 -5.29 -5.43 31.35
C ILE A 164 -5.88 -5.96 30.04
N PHE A 165 -7.13 -6.41 30.07
CA PHE A 165 -7.79 -6.92 28.87
C PHE A 165 -7.83 -5.86 27.76
N SER A 166 -8.19 -4.63 28.09
CA SER A 166 -8.27 -3.51 27.15
C SER A 166 -6.93 -3.23 26.50
N LEU A 167 -5.86 -3.18 27.28
CA LEU A 167 -4.51 -2.92 26.77
C LEU A 167 -4.01 -4.05 25.86
N VAL A 168 -4.17 -5.31 26.27
CA VAL A 168 -3.79 -6.49 25.47
C VAL A 168 -4.63 -6.59 24.19
N ARG A 169 -5.92 -6.23 24.27
CA ARG A 169 -6.83 -6.26 23.13
C ARG A 169 -6.39 -5.30 22.03
N VAL A 170 -5.92 -4.10 22.36
CA VAL A 170 -5.46 -3.14 21.34
C VAL A 170 -4.33 -3.74 20.50
N PHE A 171 -3.31 -4.31 21.13
CA PHE A 171 -2.21 -4.95 20.39
C PHE A 171 -2.68 -6.15 19.56
N TYR A 172 -3.48 -7.03 20.17
CA TYR A 172 -4.06 -8.18 19.47
C TYR A 172 -4.83 -7.75 18.22
N VAL A 173 -5.64 -6.69 18.30
CA VAL A 173 -6.42 -6.18 17.16
C VAL A 173 -5.49 -5.70 16.05
N ILE A 174 -4.36 -5.08 16.37
CA ILE A 174 -3.38 -4.66 15.35
C ILE A 174 -2.76 -5.89 14.68
N VAL A 175 -2.32 -6.90 15.44
CA VAL A 175 -1.79 -8.15 14.87
C VAL A 175 -2.82 -8.82 13.97
N LYS A 176 -4.07 -8.92 14.43
CA LYS A 176 -5.16 -9.48 13.61
C LYS A 176 -5.39 -8.68 12.34
N LEU A 177 -5.39 -7.34 12.42
CA LEU A 177 -5.56 -6.46 11.27
C LEU A 177 -4.43 -6.64 10.24
N ILE A 178 -3.18 -6.85 10.68
CA ILE A 178 -2.06 -7.18 9.80
C ILE A 178 -2.34 -8.49 9.06
N CYS A 179 -2.74 -9.55 9.78
CA CYS A 179 -3.05 -10.84 9.17
C CYS A 179 -4.25 -10.79 8.21
N ASP A 180 -5.28 -10.01 8.55
CA ASP A 180 -6.47 -9.86 7.71
C ASP A 180 -6.19 -9.03 6.45
N ALA A 181 -5.27 -8.06 6.52
CA ALA A 181 -4.91 -7.19 5.40
C ALA A 181 -3.99 -7.89 4.38
N PHE A 182 -3.18 -8.85 4.82
CA PHE A 182 -2.22 -9.58 4.00
C PHE A 182 -2.41 -11.09 4.19
N PRO A 183 -3.37 -11.71 3.47
CA PRO A 183 -3.66 -13.14 3.58
C PRO A 183 -2.45 -14.05 3.30
N ASP A 184 -2.54 -15.31 3.71
CA ASP A 184 -1.47 -16.30 3.55
C ASP A 184 -1.49 -16.97 2.17
N ASP A 185 -1.61 -16.16 1.12
CA ASP A 185 -1.73 -16.59 -0.28
C ASP A 185 -0.41 -16.51 -1.07
N ASP A 186 0.51 -15.63 -0.67
CA ASP A 186 1.81 -15.45 -1.33
C ASP A 186 2.95 -15.09 -0.35
N GLU A 187 4.19 -15.40 -0.76
CA GLU A 187 5.43 -15.16 0.00
C GLU A 187 5.62 -13.66 0.31
N GLU A 188 5.23 -12.77 -0.62
CA GLU A 188 5.29 -11.32 -0.43
C GLU A 188 4.42 -10.87 0.77
N HIS A 189 3.20 -11.40 0.89
CA HIS A 189 2.32 -11.09 2.01
C HIS A 189 2.87 -11.65 3.32
N SER A 190 3.41 -12.87 3.33
CA SER A 190 4.06 -13.43 4.52
C SER A 190 5.21 -12.55 5.01
N LYS A 191 6.03 -12.04 4.09
CA LYS A 191 7.12 -11.12 4.42
C LYS A 191 6.60 -9.80 4.99
N LEU A 192 5.58 -9.20 4.35
CA LEU A 192 4.96 -7.96 4.83
C LEU A 192 4.36 -8.13 6.23
N ARG A 193 3.63 -9.21 6.50
CA ARG A 193 3.09 -9.49 7.85
C ARG A 193 4.20 -9.49 8.89
N LYS A 194 5.30 -10.20 8.62
CA LYS A 194 6.45 -10.25 9.51
C LYS A 194 7.05 -8.86 9.75
N GLU A 195 7.25 -8.06 8.70
CA GLU A 195 7.77 -6.69 8.80
C GLU A 195 6.87 -5.77 9.65
N TYR A 196 5.55 -5.82 9.45
CA TYR A 196 4.61 -5.04 10.25
C TYR A 196 4.54 -5.51 11.70
N ILE A 197 4.56 -6.81 11.97
CA ILE A 197 4.54 -7.33 13.34
C ILE A 197 5.84 -6.97 14.07
N VAL A 198 7.01 -7.07 13.41
CA VAL A 198 8.29 -6.60 13.97
C VAL A 198 8.22 -5.12 14.30
N THR A 199 7.66 -4.31 13.38
CA THR A 199 7.49 -2.87 13.59
C THR A 199 6.55 -2.60 14.76
N LEU A 200 5.40 -3.27 14.84
CA LEU A 200 4.47 -3.13 15.96
C LEU A 200 5.15 -3.42 17.30
N VAL A 201 5.90 -4.53 17.40
CA VAL A 201 6.62 -4.90 18.62
C VAL A 201 7.66 -3.83 18.97
N ASN A 202 8.46 -3.38 18.01
CA ASN A 202 9.52 -2.38 18.22
C ASN A 202 8.98 -0.99 18.61
N PHE A 203 7.78 -0.63 18.17
CA PHE A 203 7.13 0.63 18.52
C PHE A 203 6.24 0.55 19.77
N THR A 204 6.00 -0.66 20.29
CA THR A 204 5.28 -0.89 21.54
C THR A 204 6.23 -0.70 22.72
N ASP A 205 5.76 -0.06 23.80
CA ASP A 205 6.55 0.07 25.03
C ASP A 205 6.95 -1.32 25.54
N TYR A 206 8.22 -1.47 25.94
CA TYR A 206 8.72 -2.77 26.37
C TYR A 206 7.94 -3.35 27.56
N SER A 207 7.47 -2.50 28.49
CA SER A 207 6.64 -2.92 29.61
C SER A 207 5.32 -3.49 29.11
N MET A 208 4.69 -2.84 28.13
CA MET A 208 3.48 -3.36 27.49
C MET A 208 3.76 -4.70 26.79
N VAL A 209 4.91 -4.87 26.13
CA VAL A 209 5.32 -6.17 25.57
C VAL A 209 5.38 -7.26 26.63
N ARG A 210 6.00 -6.98 27.78
CA ARG A 210 6.03 -7.94 28.89
C ARG A 210 4.65 -8.29 29.41
N LEU A 211 3.76 -7.31 29.59
CA LEU A 211 2.37 -7.56 30.00
C LEU A 211 1.63 -8.47 29.01
N MET A 212 1.83 -8.29 27.70
CA MET A 212 1.25 -9.20 26.70
C MET A 212 1.77 -10.62 26.85
N LEU A 213 3.07 -10.79 27.08
CA LEU A 213 3.68 -12.11 27.27
C LEU A 213 3.18 -12.78 28.56
N ILE A 214 3.04 -12.02 29.65
CA ILE A 214 2.44 -12.46 30.91
C ILE A 214 1.00 -12.92 30.69
N THR A 215 0.18 -12.13 30.01
CA THR A 215 -1.22 -12.46 29.74
C THR A 215 -1.39 -13.57 28.70
N MET A 216 -0.40 -13.79 27.82
CA MET A 216 -0.34 -14.97 26.96
C MET A 216 0.01 -16.24 27.74
N ARG A 217 0.81 -16.13 28.79
CA ARG A 217 1.25 -17.28 29.61
C ARG A 217 0.23 -17.69 30.67
N TYR A 218 -0.32 -16.70 31.35
CA TYR A 218 -1.13 -16.84 32.56
C TYR A 218 -2.58 -16.36 32.39
N GLY A 219 -2.82 -15.45 31.45
CA GLY A 219 -4.17 -14.94 31.16
C GLY A 219 -5.00 -15.91 30.33
N ASN A 220 -6.33 -15.78 30.42
CA ASN A 220 -7.29 -16.61 29.69
C ASN A 220 -8.21 -15.80 28.75
N TYR A 221 -7.65 -14.78 28.10
CA TYR A 221 -8.37 -13.93 27.18
C TYR A 221 -8.40 -14.51 25.75
N ALA A 222 -9.42 -14.14 24.98
CA ALA A 222 -9.47 -14.48 23.55
C ALA A 222 -8.27 -13.91 22.77
N SER A 223 -7.81 -12.71 23.14
CA SER A 223 -6.61 -12.06 22.60
C SER A 223 -5.37 -12.91 22.85
N SER A 224 -5.15 -13.36 24.10
CA SER A 224 -4.05 -14.25 24.48
C SER A 224 -4.06 -15.56 23.69
N ARG A 225 -5.22 -16.20 23.55
CA ARG A 225 -5.36 -17.45 22.78
C ARG A 225 -5.03 -17.25 21.29
N TYR A 226 -5.45 -16.14 20.71
CA TYR A 226 -5.13 -15.83 19.32
C TYR A 226 -3.63 -15.60 19.12
N LEU A 227 -3.00 -14.78 19.96
CA LEU A 227 -1.56 -14.50 19.86
C LEU A 227 -0.74 -15.79 20.06
N ASN A 228 -1.14 -16.65 21.00
CA ASN A 228 -0.56 -17.98 21.17
C ASN A 228 -0.77 -18.94 19.98
N GLY A 229 -1.76 -18.69 19.12
CA GLY A 229 -2.03 -19.48 17.92
C GLY A 229 -1.39 -18.90 16.65
N ASN A 230 -0.95 -17.64 16.68
CA ASN A 230 -0.46 -16.93 15.51
C ASN A 230 0.99 -17.31 15.17
N LYS A 231 1.22 -17.86 13.97
CA LYS A 231 2.54 -18.35 13.55
C LYS A 231 3.52 -17.20 13.32
N ASP A 232 3.10 -16.15 12.62
CA ASP A 232 3.95 -14.99 12.29
C ASP A 232 4.43 -14.30 13.58
N PHE A 233 3.52 -14.11 14.54
CA PHE A 233 3.87 -13.52 15.83
C PHE A 233 4.86 -14.38 16.61
N LYS A 234 4.68 -15.71 16.64
CA LYS A 234 5.63 -16.63 17.28
C LYS A 234 7.00 -16.61 16.63
N GLU A 235 7.06 -16.47 15.31
CA GLU A 235 8.33 -16.33 14.60
C GLU A 235 9.03 -15.02 14.99
N VAL A 236 8.30 -13.91 15.01
CA VAL A 236 8.82 -12.62 15.46
C VAL A 236 9.29 -12.68 16.92
N MET A 237 8.58 -13.38 17.80
CA MET A 237 9.03 -13.57 19.19
C MET A 237 10.39 -14.26 19.28
N LYS A 238 10.67 -15.23 18.41
CA LYS A 238 11.98 -15.92 18.36
C LYS A 238 13.05 -14.98 17.82
N ASP A 239 12.76 -14.28 16.73
CA ASP A 239 13.71 -13.38 16.07
C ASP A 239 14.13 -12.20 16.97
N LEU A 240 13.19 -11.69 17.76
CA LEU A 240 13.42 -10.59 18.71
C LEU A 240 13.84 -11.07 20.10
N LYS A 241 14.11 -12.38 20.29
CA LYS A 241 14.50 -12.99 21.57
C LYS A 241 13.50 -12.76 22.73
N LEU A 242 12.24 -12.50 22.40
CA LEU A 242 11.16 -12.39 23.38
C LEU A 242 10.74 -13.76 23.93
N GLN A 243 11.05 -14.82 23.18
CA GLN A 243 10.82 -16.20 23.63
C GLN A 243 11.58 -16.50 24.92
N ASP A 244 12.81 -16.00 25.08
CA ASP A 244 13.63 -16.20 26.29
C ASP A 244 12.95 -15.62 27.54
N TYR A 245 12.37 -14.42 27.41
CA TYR A 245 11.58 -13.82 28.48
C TYR A 245 10.30 -14.63 28.75
N TYR A 246 9.56 -14.99 27.69
CA TYR A 246 8.31 -15.76 27.81
C TYR A 246 8.51 -17.11 28.50
N ASP A 247 9.64 -17.77 28.28
CA ASP A 247 9.98 -19.05 28.90
C ASP A 247 10.54 -18.89 30.32
N SER A 248 11.06 -17.70 30.67
CA SER A 248 11.58 -17.38 32.01
C SER A 248 10.50 -17.07 33.05
N ILE A 249 9.30 -16.65 32.61
CA ILE A 249 8.19 -16.22 33.47
C ILE A 249 7.26 -17.36 33.85
#